data_AF-A0A2P6MGL9-F1
#
_entry.id   AF-A0A2P6MGL9-F1
#
_cell.length_a   1.000
_cell.length_b   1.000
_cell.length_c   1.000
_cell.angle_alpha   90.00
_cell.angle_beta   90.00
_cell.angle_gamma   90.00
#
_symmetry.space_group_name_H-M   'P 1'
#
loop_
_entity.id
_entity.type
_entity.pdbx_description
1 polymer ?
#
loop_
_entity_poly.entity_id
_entity_poly.type
_entity_poly.pdbx_seq_one_letter_code
_entity_poly.pdbx_strand_id
1 'polypeptide(L)'
;MKAMIKRVFTVLYGEIPENSQLRLYYWVTAVVFFIPILLSPLFLISYFVQGGMLYGLVYGSLMLLVVWVGMPLFFRLIMKMNHFLFNEKDEPKK
;
A
#
# COMPACT_ATOMS: atom_id res chain seq x y z
N MET A 1 -14.55 0.18 16.37
CA MET A 1 -13.60 0.95 15.51
C MET A 1 -12.35 0.15 15.14
N LYS A 2 -11.56 -0.37 16.11
CA LYS A 2 -10.34 -1.17 15.84
C LYS A 2 -10.54 -2.39 14.92
N ALA A 3 -11.64 -3.13 15.07
CA ALA A 3 -11.91 -4.32 14.26
C ALA A 3 -12.21 -4.00 12.78
N MET A 4 -12.93 -2.91 12.51
CA MET A 4 -13.30 -2.52 11.14
C MET A 4 -12.08 -2.01 10.36
N ILE A 5 -11.27 -1.17 11.00
CA ILE A 5 -10.00 -0.68 10.44
C ILE A 5 -9.07 -1.86 10.17
N LYS A 6 -8.93 -2.79 11.12
CA LYS A 6 -8.13 -4.00 10.95
C LYS A 6 -8.62 -4.82 9.75
N ARG A 7 -9.93 -5.04 9.61
CA ARG A 7 -10.49 -5.82 8.49
C ARG A 7 -10.23 -5.16 7.13
N VAL A 8 -10.45 -3.85 7.01
CA VAL A 8 -10.16 -3.08 5.79
C VAL A 8 -8.67 -3.12 5.48
N PHE A 9 -7.82 -2.99 6.50
CA PHE A 9 -6.37 -3.04 6.34
C PHE A 9 -5.90 -4.42 5.88
N THR A 10 -6.40 -5.51 6.49
CA THR A 10 -6.10 -6.88 6.06
C THR A 10 -6.60 -7.13 4.63
N VAL A 11 -7.76 -6.58 4.27
CA VAL A 11 -8.31 -6.63 2.90
C VAL A 11 -7.54 -5.74 1.94
N LEU A 12 -6.71 -4.79 2.34
CA LEU A 12 -5.94 -3.98 1.40
C LEU A 12 -4.49 -4.47 1.33
N TYR A 13 -3.89 -4.71 2.48
CA TYR A 13 -2.47 -4.97 2.66
C TYR A 13 -2.16 -6.45 2.98
N GLY A 14 -3.17 -7.30 3.18
CA GLY A 14 -2.96 -8.70 3.56
C GLY A 14 -2.68 -8.87 5.06
N GLU A 15 -2.48 -10.12 5.47
CA GLU A 15 -2.26 -10.48 6.87
C GLU A 15 -0.91 -9.97 7.38
N ILE A 16 -0.88 -9.59 8.66
CA ILE A 16 0.34 -9.13 9.31
C ILE A 16 1.18 -10.39 9.63
N PRO A 17 2.42 -10.49 9.16
CA PRO A 17 3.24 -11.67 9.39
C PRO A 17 3.61 -11.84 10.88
N GLU A 18 3.67 -13.11 11.31
CA GLU A 18 3.98 -13.47 12.70
C GLU A 18 5.47 -13.31 13.00
N ASN A 19 6.36 -13.64 12.05
CA ASN A 19 7.81 -13.48 12.19
C ASN A 19 8.18 -11.98 12.38
N SER A 20 9.00 -11.69 13.39
CA SER A 20 9.36 -10.33 13.79
C SER A 20 10.11 -9.54 12.70
N GLN A 21 10.93 -10.21 11.88
CA GLN A 21 11.68 -9.57 10.79
C GLN A 21 10.74 -9.21 9.64
N LEU A 22 9.92 -10.16 9.17
CA LEU A 22 8.90 -9.93 8.15
C LEU A 22 7.89 -8.85 8.57
N ARG A 23 7.58 -8.77 9.87
CA ARG A 23 6.70 -7.74 10.43
C ARG A 23 7.29 -6.34 10.33
N LEU A 24 8.60 -6.19 10.54
CA LEU A 24 9.28 -4.92 10.34
C LEU A 24 9.19 -4.48 8.87
N TYR A 25 9.51 -5.38 7.93
CA TYR A 25 9.38 -5.11 6.49
C TYR A 25 7.95 -4.73 6.12
N TYR A 26 6.95 -5.48 6.62
CA TYR A 26 5.55 -5.17 6.41
C TYR A 26 5.19 -3.75 6.83
N TRP A 27 5.58 -3.33 8.05
CA TRP A 27 5.26 -1.99 8.54
C TRP A 27 6.00 -0.89 7.78
N VAL A 28 7.28 -1.09 7.48
CA VAL A 28 8.07 -0.12 6.69
C VAL A 28 7.44 0.07 5.32
N THR A 29 7.15 -1.04 4.61
CA THR A 29 6.50 -0.97 3.31
C THR A 29 5.10 -0.35 3.42
N ALA A 30 4.33 -0.64 4.49
CA ALA A 30 2.98 -0.11 4.63
C ALA A 30 2.99 1.41 4.82
N VAL A 31 3.94 1.94 5.60
CA VAL A 31 4.13 3.38 5.79
C VAL A 31 4.53 4.06 4.48
N VAL A 32 5.48 3.48 3.73
CA VAL A 32 5.91 4.02 2.43
C VAL A 32 4.74 4.10 1.44
N PHE A 33 3.90 3.07 1.39
CA PHE A 33 2.74 3.03 0.50
C PHE A 33 1.56 3.88 0.98
N PHE A 34 1.50 4.21 2.28
CA PHE A 34 0.46 5.07 2.84
C PHE A 34 0.66 6.55 2.48
N ILE A 35 1.91 7.02 2.36
CA ILE A 35 2.22 8.43 2.07
C ILE A 35 1.55 8.92 0.76
N PRO A 36 1.69 8.22 -0.38
CA PRO A 36 1.03 8.64 -1.61
C PRO A 36 -0.50 8.65 -1.49
N ILE A 37 -1.10 7.71 -0.76
CA ILE A 37 -2.55 7.68 -0.53
C ILE A 37 -2.99 8.93 0.22
N LEU A 38 -2.28 9.28 1.30
CA LEU A 38 -2.55 10.47 2.10
C LEU A 38 -2.42 11.77 1.29
N LEU A 39 -1.42 11.84 0.41
CA LEU A 39 -1.15 13.01 -0.42
C LEU A 39 -1.98 13.05 -1.72
N SER A 40 -2.64 11.95 -2.10
CA SER A 40 -3.39 11.86 -3.35
C SER A 40 -4.45 12.94 -3.57
N PRO A 41 -5.19 13.44 -2.55
CA PRO A 41 -6.12 14.55 -2.76
C PRO A 41 -5.40 15.86 -3.14
N LEU A 42 -4.20 16.11 -2.61
CA LEU A 42 -3.41 17.30 -2.96
C LEU A 42 -2.92 17.23 -4.40
N PHE A 43 -2.50 16.05 -4.85
CA PHE A 43 -2.13 15.84 -6.26
C PHE A 43 -3.33 16.05 -7.19
N LEU A 44 -4.51 15.55 -6.81
CA LEU A 44 -5.75 15.79 -7.57
C LEU A 44 -6.01 17.29 -7.72
N ILE A 45 -5.99 18.04 -6.60
CA ILE A 45 -6.18 19.50 -6.61
C ILE A 45 -5.13 20.19 -7.48
N SER A 46 -3.87 19.78 -7.38
CA SER A 46 -2.78 20.32 -8.20
C SER A 46 -3.06 20.15 -9.70
N TYR A 47 -3.56 18.98 -10.13
CA TYR A 47 -3.94 18.76 -11.52
C TYR A 47 -5.10 19.65 -11.97
N PHE A 48 -6.11 19.87 -11.12
CA PHE A 48 -7.20 20.82 -11.41
C PHE A 48 -6.68 22.25 -11.59
N VAL A 49 -5.72 22.68 -10.77
CA VAL A 49 -5.16 24.04 -10.83
C VAL A 49 -4.27 24.22 -12.07
N GLN A 50 -3.47 23.22 -12.44
CA GLN A 50 -2.51 23.33 -13.54
C GLN A 50 -3.15 23.25 -14.93
N GLY A 51 -4.14 22.37 -15.11
CA GLY A 51 -4.70 22.05 -16.43
C GLY A 51 -6.21 22.26 -16.56
N GLY A 52 -6.86 22.77 -15.51
CA GLY A 52 -8.31 22.94 -15.48
C GLY A 52 -9.08 21.63 -15.26
N MET A 53 -10.40 21.71 -15.39
CA MET A 53 -11.33 20.66 -14.98
C MET A 53 -11.13 19.33 -15.73
N LEU A 54 -11.01 19.36 -17.06
CA LEU A 54 -10.84 18.16 -17.88
C LEU A 54 -9.53 17.43 -17.54
N TYR A 55 -8.45 18.17 -17.33
CA TYR A 55 -7.14 17.61 -16.99
C TYR A 55 -7.14 16.98 -15.59
N GLY A 56 -7.69 17.70 -14.60
CA GLY A 56 -7.86 17.20 -13.23
C GLY A 56 -8.72 15.92 -13.19
N LEU A 57 -9.80 15.87 -13.95
CA LEU A 57 -10.65 14.67 -14.04
C LEU A 57 -9.94 13.49 -14.70
N VAL A 58 -9.28 13.67 -15.85
CA VAL A 58 -8.64 12.55 -16.56
C VAL A 58 -7.42 12.06 -15.80
N TYR A 59 -6.43 12.94 -15.59
CA TYR A 59 -5.14 12.54 -15.01
C TYR A 59 -5.21 12.35 -13.51
N GLY A 60 -6.01 13.16 -12.81
CA GLY A 60 -6.22 12.99 -11.38
C GLY A 60 -6.97 11.72 -11.04
N SER A 61 -8.01 11.33 -11.82
CA SER A 61 -8.68 10.05 -11.60
C SER A 61 -7.80 8.85 -11.94
N LEU A 62 -7.00 8.95 -13.02
CA LEU A 62 -5.99 7.94 -13.34
C LEU A 62 -4.98 7.77 -12.21
N MET A 63 -4.45 8.87 -11.68
CA MET A 63 -3.52 8.84 -10.55
C MET A 63 -4.17 8.25 -9.30
N LEU A 64 -5.42 8.64 -8.97
CA LEU A 64 -6.16 8.07 -7.85
C LEU A 64 -6.35 6.55 -8.02
N LEU A 65 -6.67 6.08 -9.23
CA LEU A 65 -6.80 4.66 -9.50
C LEU A 65 -5.48 3.91 -9.24
N VAL A 66 -4.35 4.47 -9.70
CA VAL A 66 -3.02 3.88 -9.45
C VAL A 66 -2.71 3.85 -7.95
N VAL A 67 -2.99 4.92 -7.22
CA VAL A 67 -2.66 5.03 -5.79
C VAL A 67 -3.62 4.23 -4.90
N TRP A 68 -4.91 4.16 -5.24
CA TRP A 68 -5.90 3.51 -4.39
C TRP A 68 -6.08 2.04 -4.71
N VAL A 69 -5.80 1.62 -5.95
CA VAL A 69 -5.95 0.23 -6.40
C VAL A 69 -4.59 -0.40 -6.69
N GLY A 70 -3.77 0.27 -7.50
CA GLY A 70 -2.46 -0.25 -7.90
C GLY A 70 -1.53 -0.45 -6.70
N MET A 71 -1.38 0.56 -5.84
CA MET A 71 -0.46 0.48 -4.69
C MET A 71 -0.80 -0.64 -3.69
N PRO A 72 -2.04 -0.82 -3.21
CA PRO A 72 -2.37 -1.98 -2.38
C PRO A 72 -2.08 -3.32 -3.06
N LEU A 73 -2.30 -3.40 -4.38
CA LEU A 73 -2.02 -4.61 -5.14
C LEU A 73 -0.51 -4.89 -5.24
N PHE A 74 0.31 -3.87 -5.52
CA PHE A 74 1.76 -3.97 -5.47
C PHE A 74 2.27 -4.32 -4.08
N PHE A 75 1.72 -3.72 -3.02
CA PHE A 75 2.07 -4.04 -1.65
C PHE A 75 1.86 -5.53 -1.36
N ARG A 76 0.69 -6.07 -1.71
CA ARG A 76 0.39 -7.50 -1.54
C ARG A 76 1.36 -8.39 -2.30
N LEU A 77 1.74 -8.01 -3.52
CA LEU A 77 2.73 -8.74 -4.31
C LEU A 77 4.09 -8.75 -3.63
N ILE A 78 4.57 -7.59 -3.15
CA ILE A 78 5.82 -7.48 -2.39
C ILE A 78 5.77 -8.35 -1.13
N MET A 79 4.66 -8.32 -0.39
CA MET A 79 4.53 -9.15 0.81
C MET A 79 4.50 -10.64 0.49
N LYS A 80 3.85 -11.04 -0.60
CA LYS A 80 3.86 -12.44 -1.07
C LYS A 80 5.27 -12.87 -1.48
N MET A 81 6.02 -12.00 -2.15
CA MET A 81 7.43 -12.25 -2.49
C MET A 81 8.31 -12.33 -1.24
N ASN A 82 8.16 -11.40 -0.30
CA ASN A 82 8.89 -11.42 0.97
C ASN A 82 8.59 -12.70 1.75
N HIS A 83 7.33 -13.12 1.84
CA HIS A 83 6.97 -14.37 2.50
C HIS A 83 7.55 -15.61 1.80
N PHE A 84 7.68 -15.58 0.47
CA PHE A 84 8.35 -16.64 -0.28
C PHE A 84 9.87 -16.66 -0.02
N LEU A 85 10.51 -15.50 0.09
CA LEU A 85 11.95 -15.36 0.34
C LEU A 85 12.34 -15.69 1.80
N PHE A 86 11.48 -15.36 2.77
CA PHE A 86 11.70 -15.62 4.20
C PHE A 86 11.11 -16.96 4.67
N ASN A 87 10.83 -17.88 3.74
CA ASN A 87 10.13 -19.13 4.00
C ASN A 87 11.03 -20.16 4.70
N GLU A 88 11.20 -20.05 6.02
CA GLU A 88 11.57 -21.05 7.08
C GLU A 88 12.72 -22.07 6.84
N LYS A 89 13.24 -22.24 5.63
CA LYS A 89 14.31 -23.20 5.32
C LYS A 89 15.70 -22.71 5.75
N ASP A 90 15.81 -21.43 6.09
CA ASP A 90 17.05 -20.79 6.52
C ASP A 90 17.04 -20.38 8.00
N GLU A 91 15.98 -20.71 8.76
CA GLU A 91 16.03 -20.52 10.22
C GLU A 91 16.91 -21.61 10.84
N PRO A 92 18.04 -21.26 11.49
CA PRO A 92 18.78 -22.25 12.26
C PRO A 92 17.86 -22.73 13.38
N LYS A 93 17.46 -24.00 13.32
CA LYS A 93 16.76 -24.69 14.42
C LYS A 93 17.53 -24.38 15.70
N LYS A 94 16.92 -23.60 16.59
CA LYS A 94 17.41 -23.45 17.96
C LYS A 94 17.06 -24.67 18.79
#